data_AF-A0A7H1J161-F1
#
_entry.id   AF-A0A7H1J161-F1
#
_cell.length_a   1.000
_cell.length_b   1.000
_cell.length_c   1.000
_cell.angle_alpha   90.00
_cell.angle_beta   90.00
_cell.angle_gamma   90.00
#
_symmetry.space_group_name_H-M   'P 1'
#
loop_
_entity.id
_entity.type
_entity.pdbx_description
1 polymer ?
#
loop_
_entity_poly.entity_id
_entity_poly.type
_entity_poly.pdbx_seq_one_letter_code
_entity_poly.pdbx_strand_id
1 'polypeptide(L)'
;MGIHKSETLPDVTYWLALEIAKVDPVVDLDVMYKGSLELDFLYQLLTCKVQQHWWQTYGIQLSPVIVNNAFFRAVAMLHNRNIEFSRSRNSEETVWVRQLLKR
;
A
#
# COMPACT_ATOMS: atom_id res chain seq x y z
N MET A 1 7.47 21.68 20.75
CA MET A 1 6.88 21.17 19.49
C MET A 1 7.81 20.11 18.91
N GLY A 2 7.58 18.84 19.19
CA GLY A 2 8.53 17.78 18.82
C GLY A 2 8.05 16.41 19.21
N ILE A 3 7.01 15.91 18.54
CA ILE A 3 6.53 14.52 18.69
C ILE A 3 6.32 13.84 17.31
N HIS A 4 6.11 14.57 16.22
CA HIS A 4 5.46 14.01 15.02
C HIS A 4 6.36 13.43 13.91
N LYS A 5 7.64 13.13 14.13
CA LYS A 5 8.50 12.60 13.03
C LYS A 5 8.44 11.08 12.84
N SER A 6 8.13 10.32 13.91
CA SER A 6 8.07 8.85 13.88
C SER A 6 6.64 8.30 13.76
N GLU A 7 5.63 9.06 14.19
CA GLU A 7 4.23 8.62 14.22
C GLU A 7 3.57 8.66 12.83
N THR A 8 4.02 9.53 11.92
CA THR A 8 3.35 9.75 10.64
C THR A 8 3.63 8.67 9.60
N LEU A 9 4.73 7.90 9.72
CA LEU A 9 5.09 6.91 8.70
C LEU A 9 4.04 5.79 8.55
N PRO A 10 3.55 5.14 9.63
CA PRO A 10 2.44 4.20 9.55
C PRO A 10 1.18 4.79 8.92
N ASP A 11 0.77 6.00 9.33
CA ASP A 11 -0.45 6.64 8.85
C ASP A 11 -0.38 6.98 7.36
N VAL A 12 0.75 7.55 6.92
CA VAL A 12 1.02 7.85 5.51
C VAL A 12 1.04 6.54 4.70
N THR A 13 1.63 5.47 5.24
CA THR A 13 1.67 4.15 4.58
C THR A 13 0.25 3.60 4.40
N TYR A 14 -0.57 3.67 5.45
CA TYR A 14 -1.94 3.17 5.42
C TYR A 14 -2.81 3.95 4.43
N TRP A 15 -2.73 5.29 4.47
CA TRP A 15 -3.45 6.14 3.55
C TRP A 15 -3.07 5.86 2.08
N LEU A 16 -1.76 5.75 1.79
CA LEU A 16 -1.28 5.40 0.46
C LEU A 16 -1.80 4.03 0.02
N ALA A 17 -1.81 3.04 0.91
CA ALA A 17 -2.34 1.71 0.57
C ALA A 17 -3.82 1.76 0.18
N LEU A 18 -4.63 2.56 0.88
CA LEU A 18 -6.03 2.76 0.52
C LEU A 18 -6.19 3.45 -0.83
N GLU A 19 -5.38 4.47 -1.12
CA GLU A 19 -5.44 5.16 -2.41
C GLU A 19 -4.98 4.29 -3.58
N ILE A 20 -3.92 3.50 -3.40
CA ILE A 20 -3.47 2.52 -4.41
C ILE A 20 -4.56 1.49 -4.67
N ALA A 21 -5.21 0.98 -3.61
CA ALA A 21 -6.28 -0.01 -3.74
C ALA A 21 -7.56 0.51 -4.41
N LYS A 22 -7.75 1.83 -4.53
CA LYS A 22 -8.90 2.45 -5.22
C LYS A 22 -8.69 2.63 -6.72
N VAL A 23 -7.45 2.47 -7.23
CA VAL A 23 -7.17 2.64 -8.66
C VAL A 23 -7.77 1.46 -9.43
N ASP A 24 -8.72 1.76 -10.32
CA ASP A 24 -9.37 0.82 -11.25
C ASP A 24 -9.04 1.26 -12.70
N PRO A 25 -8.48 0.40 -13.58
CA PRO A 25 -8.18 -1.02 -13.41
C PRO A 25 -7.18 -1.29 -12.28
N VAL A 26 -7.41 -2.39 -11.57
CA VAL A 26 -6.50 -2.90 -10.52
C VAL A 26 -5.11 -2.97 -11.12
N VAL A 27 -4.23 -2.08 -10.67
CA VAL A 27 -2.87 -2.07 -11.18
C VAL A 27 -2.24 -3.42 -10.85
N ASP A 28 -1.65 -4.06 -11.86
CA ASP A 28 -0.95 -5.33 -11.65
C ASP A 28 0.29 -5.07 -10.78
N LEU A 29 0.14 -5.36 -9.49
CA LEU A 29 1.18 -5.14 -8.49
C LEU A 29 2.42 -6.02 -8.74
N ASP A 30 2.26 -7.15 -9.45
CA ASP A 30 3.38 -8.03 -9.79
C ASP A 30 4.25 -7.43 -10.90
N VAL A 31 3.63 -6.70 -11.83
CA VAL A 31 4.33 -5.94 -12.88
C VAL A 31 4.92 -4.65 -12.29
N MET A 32 4.17 -3.96 -11.43
CA MET A 32 4.63 -2.75 -10.76
C MET A 32 5.89 -2.97 -9.92
N TYR A 33 5.91 -4.01 -9.09
CA TYR A 33 7.05 -4.28 -8.21
C TYR A 33 8.37 -4.49 -8.98
N LYS A 34 8.29 -4.87 -10.26
CA LYS A 34 9.45 -5.09 -11.14
C LYS A 34 9.96 -3.82 -11.85
N GLY A 35 9.44 -2.64 -11.52
CA GLY A 35 9.89 -1.37 -12.08
C GLY A 35 9.26 -1.08 -13.43
N SER A 36 7.98 -0.67 -13.41
CA SER A 36 7.20 -0.34 -14.60
C SER A 36 6.95 1.18 -14.71
N LEU A 37 6.66 1.68 -15.91
CA LEU A 37 6.33 3.08 -16.15
C LEU A 37 5.06 3.49 -15.37
N GLU A 38 4.15 2.54 -15.21
CA GLU A 38 2.94 2.66 -14.39
C GLU A 38 3.28 2.90 -12.92
N LEU A 39 4.35 2.27 -12.40
CA LEU A 39 4.83 2.49 -11.03
C LEU A 39 5.36 3.90 -10.85
N ASP A 40 6.15 4.41 -11.81
CA ASP A 40 6.69 5.76 -11.75
C ASP A 40 5.57 6.80 -11.82
N PHE A 41 4.57 6.60 -12.68
CA PHE A 41 3.40 7.47 -12.77
C PHE A 41 2.61 7.48 -11.46
N LEU A 42 2.32 6.29 -10.91
CA LEU A 42 1.57 6.17 -9.66
C LEU A 42 2.33 6.80 -8.49
N TYR A 43 3.65 6.59 -8.44
CA TYR A 43 4.53 7.22 -7.47
C TYR A 43 4.44 8.75 -7.53
N GLN A 44 4.63 9.35 -8.71
CA GLN A 44 4.55 10.81 -8.87
C GLN A 44 3.18 11.35 -8.45
N LEU A 45 2.09 10.71 -8.89
CA LEU A 45 0.73 11.14 -8.57
C LEU A 45 0.45 11.06 -7.07
N LEU A 46 0.74 9.93 -6.44
CA LEU A 46 0.38 9.69 -5.04
C LEU A 46 1.30 10.42 -4.07
N THR A 47 2.58 10.59 -4.38
CA THR A 47 3.49 11.41 -3.56
C THR A 47 3.06 12.88 -3.54
N CYS A 48 2.58 13.43 -4.66
CA CYS A 48 1.98 14.77 -4.69
C CYS A 48 0.69 14.84 -3.85
N LYS A 49 -0.23 13.88 -4.02
CA LYS A 49 -1.50 13.87 -3.28
C LYS A 49 -1.32 13.72 -1.78
N VAL A 50 -0.41 12.86 -1.33
CA VAL A 50 -0.18 12.63 0.10
C VAL A 50 0.43 13.87 0.76
N GLN A 51 1.36 14.54 0.07
CA GLN A 51 1.93 15.81 0.53
C GLN A 51 0.84 16.87 0.67
N GLN A 52 -0.02 17.00 -0.33
CA GLN A 52 -1.13 17.95 -0.32
C GLN A 52 -2.14 17.64 0.80
N HIS A 53 -2.51 16.36 0.97
CA HIS A 53 -3.45 15.94 2.00
C HIS A 53 -2.95 16.26 3.41
N TRP A 54 -1.69 15.93 3.71
CA TRP A 54 -1.11 16.19 5.04
C TRP A 54 -0.93 17.68 5.33
N TRP A 55 -0.57 18.46 4.30
CA TRP A 55 -0.48 19.90 4.42
C TRP A 55 -1.84 20.52 4.70
N GLN A 56 -2.87 20.17 3.91
CA GLN A 56 -4.20 20.76 4.04
C GLN A 56 -4.93 20.33 5.31
N THR A 57 -4.79 19.07 5.72
CA THR A 57 -5.57 18.50 6.83
C THR A 57 -4.91 18.77 8.18
N TYR A 58 -3.57 18.70 8.24
CA TYR A 58 -2.83 18.73 9.50
C TYR A 58 -1.82 19.88 9.60
N GLY A 59 -1.62 20.65 8.52
CA GLY A 59 -0.57 21.68 8.47
C GLY A 59 0.85 21.08 8.50
N ILE A 60 1.00 19.81 8.13
CA ILE A 60 2.26 19.07 8.22
C ILE A 60 2.89 18.95 6.84
N GLN A 61 4.14 19.42 6.72
CA GLN A 61 4.97 19.11 5.57
C GLN A 61 5.69 17.78 5.80
N LEU A 62 5.26 16.74 5.06
CA LEU A 62 5.97 15.46 5.07
C LEU A 62 7.35 15.62 4.43
N SER A 63 8.33 14.86 4.93
CA SER A 63 9.64 14.78 4.29
C SER A 63 9.59 13.82 3.11
N PRO A 64 10.38 14.06 2.04
CA PRO A 64 10.47 13.13 0.92
C PRO A 64 10.84 11.72 1.36
N VAL A 65 11.71 11.60 2.37
CA VAL A 65 12.11 10.29 2.93
C VAL A 65 10.92 9.53 3.51
N ILE A 66 10.03 10.20 4.26
CA ILE A 66 8.82 9.56 4.83
C ILE A 66 7.87 9.13 3.72
N VAL A 67 7.61 10.01 2.76
CA VAL A 67 6.68 9.75 1.65
C VAL A 67 7.16 8.56 0.81
N ASN A 68 8.45 8.53 0.47
CA ASN A 68 9.02 7.46 -0.34
C ASN A 68 8.96 6.11 0.39
N ASN A 69 9.36 6.08 1.66
CA ASN A 69 9.29 4.87 2.47
C ASN A 69 7.85 4.37 2.62
N ALA A 70 6.91 5.29 2.86
CA ALA A 70 5.50 4.95 3.00
C ALA A 70 4.93 4.36 1.71
N PHE A 71 5.27 4.94 0.56
CA PHE A 71 4.82 4.45 -0.74
C PHE A 71 5.30 3.01 -1.01
N PHE A 72 6.59 2.73 -0.88
CA PHE A 72 7.10 1.39 -1.15
C PHE A 72 6.58 0.36 -0.14
N ARG A 73 6.37 0.76 1.12
CA ARG A 73 5.71 -0.10 2.13
C ARG A 73 4.26 -0.40 1.76
N ALA A 74 3.52 0.58 1.26
CA ALA A 74 2.13 0.40 0.83
C ALA A 74 2.03 -0.56 -0.36
N VAL A 75 2.89 -0.40 -1.37
CA VAL A 75 2.98 -1.30 -2.53
C VAL A 75 3.31 -2.73 -2.09
N ALA A 76 4.34 -2.90 -1.25
CA ALA A 76 4.73 -4.22 -0.75
C ALA A 76 3.61 -4.89 0.07
N MET A 77 2.91 -4.14 0.92
CA MET A 77 1.79 -4.64 1.71
C MET A 77 0.65 -5.15 0.82
N LEU A 78 0.29 -4.40 -0.22
CA LEU A 78 -0.76 -4.80 -1.16
C LEU A 78 -0.34 -5.99 -2.05
N HIS A 79 0.92 -6.04 -2.48
CA HIS A 79 1.48 -7.17 -3.24
C HIS A 79 1.44 -8.46 -2.41
N ASN A 80 1.92 -8.41 -1.16
CA ASN A 80 1.85 -9.56 -0.25
C ASN A 80 0.42 -10.02 -0.01
N ARG A 81 -0.52 -9.09 0.19
CA ARG A 81 -1.95 -9.42 0.32
C ARG A 81 -2.50 -10.10 -0.94
N ASN A 82 -2.12 -9.66 -2.14
CA ASN A 82 -2.55 -10.30 -3.38
C ASN A 82 -1.98 -11.71 -3.55
N ILE A 83 -0.73 -11.93 -3.14
CA ILE A 83 -0.11 -13.27 -3.10
C ILE A 83 -0.87 -14.17 -2.11
N GLU A 84 -1.10 -13.70 -0.89
CA GLU A 84 -1.85 -14.44 0.14
C GLU A 84 -3.26 -14.77 -0.33
N PHE A 85 -3.95 -13.82 -0.96
CA PHE A 85 -5.27 -14.04 -1.54
C PHE A 85 -5.23 -15.11 -2.64
N SER A 86 -4.27 -15.03 -3.55
CA SER A 86 -4.09 -16.02 -4.62
C SER A 86 -3.79 -17.40 -4.07
N ARG A 87 -2.92 -17.51 -3.06
CA ARG A 87 -2.62 -18.77 -2.34
C ARG A 87 -3.85 -19.33 -1.62
N SER A 88 -4.63 -18.48 -0.96
CA SER A 88 -5.86 -18.90 -0.27
C SER A 88 -6.92 -19.49 -1.21
N ARG A 89 -6.88 -19.11 -2.50
CA ARG A 89 -7.74 -19.67 -3.54
C ARG A 89 -7.22 -20.98 -4.11
N ASN A 90 -5.96 -21.33 -3.85
CA ASN A 90 -5.44 -22.64 -4.20
C ASN A 90 -6.05 -23.69 -3.26
N SER A 91 -6.96 -24.50 -3.80
CA SER A 91 -7.78 -25.42 -3.00
C SER A 91 -6.98 -26.52 -2.32
N GLU A 92 -5.78 -26.85 -2.83
CA GLU A 92 -4.90 -27.86 -2.22
C GLU A 92 -4.31 -27.40 -0.89
N GLU A 93 -3.91 -26.13 -0.79
CA GLU A 93 -3.33 -25.55 0.44
C GLU A 93 -4.38 -25.22 1.51
N THR A 94 -5.67 -25.16 1.13
CA THR A 94 -6.78 -24.78 2.00
C THR A 94 -7.75 -25.92 2.33
N VAL A 95 -7.43 -27.16 1.94
CA VAL A 95 -8.22 -28.36 2.27
C VAL A 95 -8.44 -28.50 3.78
N TRP A 96 -7.42 -28.21 4.59
CA TRP A 96 -7.48 -28.31 6.05
C TRP A 96 -8.51 -27.34 6.67
N VAL A 97 -8.73 -26.17 6.07
CA VAL A 97 -9.75 -25.20 6.50
C VAL A 97 -11.15 -25.77 6.28
N ARG A 98 -11.39 -26.39 5.11
CA ARG A 98 -12.66 -27.08 4.83
C ARG A 98 -12.91 -28.25 5.78
N GLN A 99 -11.85 -28.94 6.21
CA GLN A 99 -11.95 -30.01 7.21
C GLN A 99 -12.31 -29.48 8.60
N LEU A 100 -11.77 -28.32 9.00
CA LEU A 100 -12.11 -27.67 10.28
C LEU A 100 -13.55 -27.15 10.34
N LEU A 101 -14.08 -26.65 9.22
CA LEU A 101 -15.44 -26.09 9.13
C LEU A 101 -16.54 -27.15 9.01
N LYS A 102 -16.19 -28.43 8.76
CA LYS A 102 -17.14 -29.56 8.70
C LYS A 102 -17.43 -30.16 10.09
N ARG A 103 -17.54 -29.32 11.12
CA ARG A 103 -18.11 -29.74 12.42
C ARG A 103 -19.62 -29.64 12.39
#